data_AF-A0A350BZR8-F1
#
_entry.id   AF-A0A350BZR8-F1
#
_cell.length_a   1.000
_cell.length_b   1.000
_cell.length_c   1.000
_cell.angle_alpha   90.00
_cell.angle_beta   90.00
_cell.angle_gamma   90.00
#
_symmetry.space_group_name_H-M   'P 1'
#
loop_
_entity.id
_entity.type
_entity.pdbx_description
1 polymer ?
#
loop_
_entity_poly.entity_id
_entity_poly.type
_entity_poly.pdbx_seq_one_letter_code
_entity_poly.pdbx_strand_id
1 'polypeptide(L)'
;MPPEEVQVAPDSSNEAGSETPDTSIQQTEVHVASDGSDETGTGTPEKPYATVSRAAHEKPGCVIVVHGGTYGQIRLDEDTSGTEDSPTFIRPAEGEKVIVSVEGDKCISICNASHIVIGGIETEGGTHGIEYE
;
A
#
# COMPACT_ATOMS: atom_id res chain seq x y z
N MET A 1 61.47 12.31 35.22
CA MET A 1 61.12 13.74 35.17
C MET A 1 60.17 13.93 34.00
N PRO A 2 58.94 14.40 34.25
CA PRO A 2 57.96 14.86 33.24
C PRO A 2 58.34 16.29 32.78
N PRO A 3 57.63 16.86 31.78
CA PRO A 3 56.46 17.71 32.11
C PRO A 3 55.27 17.43 31.17
N GLU A 4 54.03 17.48 31.69
CA GLU A 4 53.00 18.54 31.48
C GLU A 4 52.35 18.49 30.10
N GLU A 5 51.09 18.81 29.87
CA GLU A 5 49.84 19.11 30.59
C GLU A 5 48.90 19.52 29.41
N VAL A 6 47.64 19.11 29.30
CA VAL A 6 46.45 19.85 29.76
C VAL A 6 45.24 19.13 29.14
N GLN A 7 44.17 19.10 29.95
CA GLN A 7 42.86 18.47 29.81
C GLN A 7 41.96 19.13 28.75
N VAL A 8 41.00 18.40 28.17
CA VAL A 8 39.62 18.90 27.88
C VAL A 8 38.65 17.75 27.62
N ALA A 9 37.40 17.95 28.03
CA ALA A 9 36.25 17.03 27.99
C ALA A 9 35.51 17.05 26.61
N PRO A 10 34.33 16.42 26.42
CA PRO A 10 33.87 15.83 25.15
C PRO A 10 33.30 16.83 24.14
N ASP A 11 33.49 16.56 22.84
CA ASP A 11 32.77 17.27 21.77
C ASP A 11 32.25 16.27 20.72
N SER A 12 30.93 16.22 20.61
CA SER A 12 30.23 15.71 19.42
C SER A 12 30.58 16.59 18.24
N SER A 13 31.24 16.04 17.22
CA SER A 13 31.18 16.56 15.84
C SER A 13 31.67 15.51 14.84
N ASN A 14 30.72 14.71 14.35
CA ASN A 14 30.41 14.51 12.92
C ASN A 14 31.55 14.64 11.90
N GLU A 15 31.91 13.55 11.18
CA GLU A 15 32.29 13.60 9.75
C GLU A 15 31.96 12.28 9.01
N ALA A 16 30.88 12.35 8.22
CA ALA A 16 30.74 11.94 6.82
C ALA A 16 31.18 10.53 6.36
N GLY A 17 30.18 9.72 5.99
CA GLY A 17 30.34 8.55 5.13
C GLY A 17 29.01 7.96 4.65
N SER A 18 28.50 8.44 3.52
CA SER A 18 27.35 7.95 2.73
C SER A 18 25.94 8.07 3.32
N GLU A 19 25.42 9.30 3.38
CA GLU A 19 23.98 9.53 3.17
C GLU A 19 23.78 9.94 1.71
N THR A 20 23.82 8.98 0.81
CA THR A 20 22.89 9.06 -0.31
C THR A 20 21.51 8.99 0.34
N PRO A 21 20.59 9.95 0.12
CA PRO A 21 19.19 9.65 0.35
C PRO A 21 18.84 8.58 -0.69
N ASP A 22 19.07 7.31 -0.34
CA ASP A 22 18.30 6.23 -0.91
C ASP A 22 16.90 6.54 -0.42
N THR A 23 16.17 7.33 -1.22
CA THR A 23 14.74 7.55 -1.07
C THR A 23 14.09 6.19 -1.36
N SER A 24 14.32 5.21 -0.50
CA SER A 24 13.43 4.11 -0.26
C SER A 24 12.15 4.77 0.24
N ILE A 25 11.28 5.16 -0.71
CA ILE A 25 9.91 5.51 -0.41
C ILE A 25 9.36 4.26 0.26
N GLN A 26 9.36 4.23 1.60
CA GLN A 26 8.73 3.18 2.39
C GLN A 26 7.24 3.40 2.26
N GLN A 27 6.73 3.11 1.07
CA GLN A 27 5.33 3.19 0.77
C GLN A 27 4.65 2.14 1.65
N THR A 28 3.68 2.59 2.44
CA THR A 28 3.08 1.72 3.45
C THR A 28 2.43 0.52 2.77
N GLU A 29 2.83 -0.68 3.14
CA GLU A 29 2.19 -1.89 2.64
C GLU A 29 0.94 -2.20 3.48
N VAL A 30 -0.16 -2.45 2.80
CA VAL A 30 -1.45 -2.79 3.39
C VAL A 30 -1.88 -4.16 2.91
N HIS A 31 -2.09 -5.09 3.83
CA HIS A 31 -2.51 -6.44 3.52
C HIS A 31 -4.03 -6.56 3.49
N VAL A 32 -4.55 -7.23 2.47
CA VAL A 32 -5.96 -7.54 2.28
C VAL A 32 -6.11 -9.04 2.06
N ALA A 33 -7.00 -9.69 2.80
CA ALA A 33 -7.23 -11.13 2.71
C ALA A 33 -8.74 -11.38 2.75
N SER A 34 -9.24 -12.39 2.02
CA SER A 34 -10.68 -12.73 2.07
C SER A 34 -11.14 -13.19 3.46
N ASP A 35 -10.21 -13.69 4.29
CA ASP A 35 -10.44 -14.05 5.70
C ASP A 35 -10.18 -12.88 6.68
N GLY A 36 -9.85 -11.70 6.14
CA GLY A 36 -9.59 -10.49 6.91
C GLY A 36 -10.86 -9.89 7.53
N SER A 37 -10.74 -8.67 8.07
CA SER A 37 -11.89 -7.96 8.64
C SER A 37 -11.82 -6.46 8.34
N ASP A 38 -12.88 -5.88 7.78
CA ASP A 38 -12.92 -4.44 7.50
C ASP A 38 -13.12 -3.58 8.76
N GLU A 39 -13.70 -4.17 9.82
CA GLU A 39 -13.98 -3.49 11.10
C GLU A 39 -12.80 -3.50 12.07
N THR A 40 -12.06 -4.62 12.13
CA THR A 40 -10.96 -4.82 13.10
C THR A 40 -9.59 -4.99 12.44
N GLY A 41 -9.56 -5.14 11.12
CA GLY A 41 -8.34 -5.16 10.33
C GLY A 41 -7.64 -3.81 10.41
N THR A 42 -6.33 -3.86 10.55
CA THR A 42 -5.48 -2.65 10.55
C THR A 42 -4.64 -2.57 9.28
N GLY A 43 -4.85 -3.48 8.33
CA GLY A 43 -4.07 -3.58 7.11
C GLY A 43 -2.66 -4.13 7.34
N THR A 44 -2.38 -4.70 8.50
CA THR A 44 -1.09 -5.34 8.78
C THR A 44 -1.15 -6.80 8.33
N PRO A 45 -0.01 -7.45 8.07
CA PRO A 45 0.00 -8.88 7.73
C PRO A 45 -0.65 -9.76 8.81
N GLU A 46 -0.62 -9.31 10.07
CA GLU A 46 -1.28 -10.00 11.20
C GLU A 46 -2.79 -9.75 11.26
N LYS A 47 -3.27 -8.63 10.70
CA LYS A 47 -4.67 -8.19 10.69
C LYS A 47 -5.02 -7.52 9.36
N PRO A 48 -5.15 -8.30 8.28
CA PRO A 48 -5.47 -7.76 6.97
C PRO A 48 -6.92 -7.26 6.92
N TYR A 49 -7.19 -6.31 6.03
CA TYR A 49 -8.56 -5.91 5.70
C TYR A 49 -9.27 -7.00 4.89
N ALA A 50 -10.60 -7.04 4.93
CA ALA A 50 -11.36 -8.00 4.11
C ALA A 50 -11.55 -7.51 2.67
N THR A 51 -11.57 -6.19 2.45
CA THR A 51 -11.79 -5.57 1.14
C THR A 51 -10.70 -4.57 0.74
N VAL A 52 -10.44 -4.52 -0.56
CA VAL A 52 -9.46 -3.59 -1.17
C VAL A 52 -9.93 -2.14 -1.03
N SER A 53 -11.22 -1.88 -1.22
CA SER A 53 -11.82 -0.56 -1.09
C SER A 53 -11.60 0.02 0.31
N ARG A 54 -11.77 -0.80 1.36
CA ARG A 54 -11.52 -0.40 2.74
C ARG A 54 -10.05 -0.06 2.97
N ALA A 55 -9.14 -0.91 2.50
CA ALA A 55 -7.71 -0.68 2.58
C ALA A 55 -7.28 0.62 1.89
N ALA A 56 -7.79 0.86 0.68
CA ALA A 56 -7.47 2.05 -0.12
C ALA A 56 -7.97 3.33 0.54
N HIS A 57 -9.15 3.29 1.17
CA HIS A 57 -9.74 4.43 1.87
C HIS A 57 -9.07 4.70 3.23
N GLU A 58 -8.61 3.66 3.92
CA GLU A 58 -7.88 3.82 5.20
C GLU A 58 -6.48 4.38 4.97
N LYS A 59 -5.83 3.99 3.86
CA LYS A 59 -4.50 4.46 3.48
C LYS A 59 -4.39 4.71 1.98
N PRO A 60 -4.75 5.90 1.47
CA PRO A 60 -4.45 6.28 0.10
C PRO A 60 -2.94 6.43 -0.12
N GLY A 61 -2.49 6.17 -1.36
CA GLY A 61 -1.08 6.27 -1.75
C GLY A 61 -0.19 5.15 -1.19
N CYS A 62 -0.78 4.02 -0.84
CA CYS A 62 -0.10 2.88 -0.23
C CYS A 62 0.01 1.68 -1.19
N VAL A 63 0.77 0.65 -0.83
CA VAL A 63 0.85 -0.60 -1.59
C VAL A 63 -0.10 -1.61 -0.98
N ILE A 64 -1.24 -1.82 -1.63
CA ILE A 64 -2.23 -2.81 -1.24
C ILE A 64 -1.83 -4.17 -1.81
N VAL A 65 -1.43 -5.06 -0.91
CA VAL A 65 -1.10 -6.46 -1.17
C VAL A 65 -2.33 -7.31 -0.89
N VAL A 66 -2.93 -7.84 -1.95
CA VAL A 66 -4.14 -8.64 -1.87
C VAL A 66 -3.76 -10.12 -1.90
N HIS A 67 -4.02 -10.83 -0.80
CA HIS A 67 -3.81 -12.27 -0.72
C HIS A 67 -4.74 -13.03 -1.67
N GLY A 68 -4.38 -14.25 -2.02
CA GLY A 68 -5.12 -15.06 -2.98
C GLY A 68 -6.53 -15.34 -2.48
N GLY A 69 -7.53 -15.11 -3.33
CA GLY A 69 -8.92 -15.21 -2.92
C GLY A 69 -9.89 -14.67 -3.95
N THR A 70 -11.18 -14.84 -3.65
CA THR A 70 -12.26 -14.23 -4.41
C THR A 70 -12.78 -13.03 -3.63
N TYR A 71 -12.77 -11.87 -4.28
CA TYR A 71 -13.21 -10.60 -3.71
C TYR A 71 -14.44 -10.07 -4.43
N GLY A 72 -15.26 -9.32 -3.71
CA GLY A 72 -16.37 -8.57 -4.28
C GLY A 72 -15.92 -7.28 -4.98
N GLN A 73 -16.86 -6.38 -5.20
CA GLN A 73 -16.63 -5.11 -5.90
C GLN A 73 -15.51 -4.28 -5.25
N ILE A 74 -14.56 -3.85 -6.08
CA ILE A 74 -13.54 -2.87 -5.72
C ILE A 74 -14.02 -1.49 -6.15
N ARG A 75 -14.17 -0.57 -5.19
CA ARG A 75 -14.56 0.81 -5.43
C ARG A 75 -13.43 1.71 -4.99
N LEU A 76 -12.94 2.50 -5.94
CA LEU A 76 -11.87 3.48 -5.74
C LEU A 76 -12.45 4.84 -6.12
N ASP A 77 -12.47 5.75 -5.16
CA ASP A 77 -12.98 7.11 -5.31
C ASP A 77 -11.84 8.12 -5.07
N GLU A 78 -12.15 9.42 -5.13
CA GLU A 78 -11.15 10.47 -4.96
C GLU A 78 -10.34 10.33 -3.65
N ASP A 79 -10.96 9.82 -2.57
CA ASP A 79 -10.33 9.57 -1.28
C ASP A 79 -9.26 8.46 -1.32
N THR A 80 -9.33 7.58 -2.32
CA THR A 80 -8.36 6.49 -2.54
C THR A 80 -7.20 6.88 -3.46
N SER A 81 -7.25 8.10 -4.03
CA SER A 81 -6.23 8.60 -4.94
C SER A 81 -4.90 8.70 -4.23
N GLY A 82 -3.85 8.19 -4.88
CA GLY A 82 -2.49 8.43 -4.44
C GLY A 82 -2.02 9.84 -4.82
N THR A 83 -0.75 10.10 -4.58
CA THR A 83 -0.04 11.29 -5.07
C THR A 83 0.97 10.89 -6.14
N GLU A 84 1.56 11.87 -6.82
CA GLU A 84 2.62 11.61 -7.81
C GLU A 84 3.84 10.90 -7.18
N ASP A 85 4.21 11.28 -5.96
CA ASP A 85 5.28 10.65 -5.18
C ASP A 85 4.85 9.34 -4.49
N SER A 86 3.56 9.08 -4.32
CA SER A 86 3.04 7.90 -3.62
C SER A 86 1.72 7.44 -4.26
N PRO A 87 1.77 6.79 -5.44
CA PRO A 87 0.58 6.29 -6.12
C PRO A 87 0.02 5.07 -5.39
N THR A 88 -1.30 4.88 -5.39
CA THR A 88 -1.91 3.68 -4.78
C THR A 88 -1.63 2.46 -5.66
N PHE A 89 -0.79 1.53 -5.20
CA PHE A 89 -0.54 0.27 -5.89
C PHE A 89 -1.48 -0.80 -5.37
N ILE A 90 -2.12 -1.54 -6.27
CA ILE A 90 -2.95 -2.68 -5.92
C ILE A 90 -2.42 -3.88 -6.69
N ARG A 91 -1.87 -4.84 -5.95
CA ARG A 91 -1.28 -6.05 -6.53
C ARG A 91 -1.66 -7.27 -5.71
N PRO A 92 -1.77 -8.44 -6.33
CA PRO A 92 -1.82 -9.68 -5.58
C PRO A 92 -0.50 -9.90 -4.83
N ALA A 93 -0.56 -10.66 -3.74
CA ALA A 93 0.62 -11.22 -3.11
C ALA A 93 1.38 -12.13 -4.10
N GLU A 94 2.70 -12.23 -3.94
CA GLU A 94 3.55 -12.93 -4.91
C GLU A 94 3.18 -14.42 -5.04
N GLY A 95 2.83 -14.84 -6.25
CA GLY A 95 2.40 -16.22 -6.54
C GLY A 95 0.95 -16.52 -6.16
N GLU A 96 0.19 -15.53 -5.67
CA GLU A 96 -1.21 -15.69 -5.33
C GLU A 96 -2.15 -15.21 -6.45
N LYS A 97 -3.33 -15.82 -6.52
CA LYS A 97 -4.35 -15.53 -7.52
C LYS A 97 -5.50 -14.75 -6.90
N VAL A 98 -5.71 -13.52 -7.36
CA VAL A 98 -6.79 -12.65 -6.88
C VAL A 98 -7.84 -12.54 -7.97
N ILE A 99 -9.05 -13.00 -7.66
CA ILE A 99 -10.18 -12.96 -8.56
C ILE A 99 -11.23 -12.02 -7.98
N VAL A 100 -11.60 -11.00 -8.73
CA VAL A 100 -12.67 -10.07 -8.37
C VAL A 100 -13.92 -10.50 -9.11
N SER A 101 -14.87 -11.09 -8.39
CA SER A 101 -16.10 -11.65 -8.97
C SER A 101 -17.33 -10.99 -8.38
N VAL A 102 -18.15 -10.40 -9.26
CA VAL A 102 -19.43 -9.78 -8.88
C VAL A 102 -20.52 -10.12 -9.88
N GLU A 103 -21.76 -10.26 -9.41
CA GLU A 103 -22.92 -10.48 -10.27
C GLU A 103 -23.73 -9.20 -10.42
N GLY A 104 -24.00 -8.79 -11.66
CA GLY A 104 -24.87 -7.64 -11.97
C GLY A 104 -24.25 -6.26 -11.81
N ASP A 105 -23.01 -6.19 -11.31
CA ASP A 105 -22.32 -4.94 -10.99
C ASP A 105 -20.93 -4.85 -11.63
N LYS A 106 -20.22 -3.76 -11.38
CA LYS A 106 -18.87 -3.52 -11.91
C LYS A 106 -17.83 -4.13 -10.98
N CYS A 107 -16.86 -4.89 -11.52
CA CYS A 107 -15.85 -5.54 -10.68
C CYS A 107 -14.93 -4.49 -10.04
N ILE A 108 -14.34 -3.61 -10.87
CA ILE A 108 -13.50 -2.51 -10.42
C ILE A 108 -14.11 -1.21 -10.93
N SER A 109 -14.49 -0.32 -10.02
CA SER A 109 -15.02 1.01 -10.34
C SER A 109 -14.08 2.08 -9.80
N ILE A 110 -13.56 2.92 -10.68
CA ILE A 110 -12.66 4.03 -10.35
C ILE A 110 -13.41 5.33 -10.69
N CYS A 111 -13.73 6.15 -9.69
CA CYS A 111 -14.53 7.37 -9.87
C CYS A 111 -13.75 8.59 -9.38
N ASN A 112 -13.42 9.51 -10.29
CA ASN A 112 -12.59 10.69 -9.98
C ASN A 112 -11.25 10.38 -9.27
N ALA A 113 -10.76 9.15 -9.34
CA ALA A 113 -9.54 8.75 -8.68
C ALA A 113 -8.32 8.85 -9.62
N SER A 114 -7.18 9.26 -9.08
CA SER A 114 -5.94 9.48 -9.83
C SER A 114 -4.74 8.80 -9.16
N HIS A 115 -3.67 8.57 -9.92
CA HIS A 115 -2.44 7.93 -9.44
C HIS A 115 -2.68 6.55 -8.82
N ILE A 116 -3.53 5.74 -9.45
CA ILE A 116 -3.80 4.36 -9.05
C ILE A 116 -3.20 3.40 -10.07
N VAL A 117 -2.48 2.40 -9.57
CA VAL A 117 -1.86 1.36 -10.38
C VAL A 117 -2.39 0.01 -9.92
N ILE A 118 -3.09 -0.69 -10.80
CA ILE A 118 -3.66 -2.01 -10.52
C ILE A 118 -2.98 -3.03 -11.44
N GLY A 119 -2.43 -4.10 -10.89
CA GLY A 119 -1.74 -5.12 -11.66
C GLY A 119 -1.91 -6.51 -11.07
N GLY A 120 -1.98 -7.53 -11.92
CA GLY A 120 -2.06 -8.94 -11.50
C GLY A 120 -3.41 -9.37 -10.90
N ILE A 121 -4.45 -8.55 -11.04
CA ILE A 121 -5.80 -8.89 -10.57
C ILE A 121 -6.63 -9.40 -11.74
N GLU A 122 -7.30 -10.53 -11.55
CA GLU A 122 -8.26 -11.06 -12.51
C GLU A 122 -9.66 -10.61 -12.13
N THR A 123 -10.46 -10.22 -13.12
CA THR A 123 -11.87 -9.89 -12.92
C THR A 123 -12.72 -10.98 -13.60
N GLU A 124 -13.71 -11.49 -12.89
CA GLU A 124 -14.62 -12.51 -13.39
C GLU A 124 -16.07 -12.03 -13.22
N GLY A 125 -16.91 -12.23 -14.23
CA GLY A 125 -18.29 -11.75 -14.19
C GLY A 125 -18.40 -10.22 -14.29
N GLY A 126 -19.48 -9.69 -13.72
CA GLY A 126 -19.85 -8.28 -13.76
C GLY A 126 -20.45 -7.79 -15.09
N THR A 127 -21.02 -6.58 -15.06
CA THR A 127 -21.43 -5.85 -16.27
C THR A 127 -20.21 -5.27 -17.00
N HIS A 128 -19.21 -4.83 -16.23
CA HIS A 128 -17.92 -4.34 -16.69
C HIS A 128 -16.82 -4.84 -15.74
N GLY A 129 -15.70 -5.28 -16.32
CA GLY A 129 -14.53 -5.71 -15.54
C GLY A 129 -13.85 -4.54 -14.84
N ILE A 130 -13.52 -3.50 -15.59
CA ILE A 130 -12.92 -2.27 -15.05
C ILE A 130 -13.65 -1.09 -15.68
N GLU A 131 -14.18 -0.20 -14.84
CA GLU A 131 -14.79 1.05 -15.27
C GLU A 131 -14.06 2.22 -14.63
N TYR A 132 -13.85 3.27 -15.42
CA TYR A 132 -13.31 4.55 -15.01
C TYR A 132 -14.31 5.64 -15.38
N GLU A 133 -14.71 6.44 -14.40
CA GLU A 133 -15.67 7.54 -14.53
C GLU A 133 -15.08 8.87 -14.05
#